data_AF-A0A369Z3P9-F1
#
_entry.id   AF-A0A369Z3P9-F1
#
_cell.length_a   1.000
_cell.length_b   1.000
_cell.length_c   1.000
_cell.angle_alpha   90.00
_cell.angle_beta   90.00
_cell.angle_gamma   90.00
#
_symmetry.space_group_name_H-M   'P 1'
#
loop_
_entity.id
_entity.type
_entity.pdbx_description
1 polymer ?
#
loop_
_entity_poly.entity_id
_entity_poly.type
_entity_poly.pdbx_seq_one_letter_code
_entity_poly.pdbx_strand_id
1 'polypeptide(L)'
;MDVVTHKRYGLGDRLGEFSVDKWALYQIAQYCDQMIPDGFGGREPRFTCNLWLTEQRSAYDVLSDLCSIFRAIPVWNGTELTFIMDRPSDPVWTYTNANVVGGQFSRQYSAMKARHNAIQVEYKDAENNYENTIEYISDDEQIRKFGLNLKKVTAFGCTSRGQAFRTGKW
;
A
#
# COMPACT_ATOMS: atom_id res chain seq x y z
N MET A 1 1.58 11.45 10.75
CA MET A 1 0.86 12.24 9.73
C MET A 1 0.45 13.58 10.33
N ASP A 2 1.25 14.63 10.13
CA ASP A 2 0.90 16.00 10.52
C ASP A 2 0.05 16.72 9.44
N VAL A 3 0.04 16.17 8.22
CA VAL A 3 -0.68 16.73 7.06
C VAL A 3 -2.20 16.66 7.18
N VAL A 4 -2.75 15.71 7.95
CA VAL A 4 -4.21 15.54 8.10
C VAL A 4 -4.77 16.39 9.24
N THR A 5 -3.97 16.67 10.28
CA THR A 5 -4.44 17.34 11.51
C THR A 5 -4.01 18.80 11.64
N HIS A 6 -2.97 19.25 10.93
CA HIS A 6 -2.41 20.59 11.13
C HIS A 6 -3.14 21.65 10.30
N LYS A 7 -3.74 22.65 10.97
CA LYS A 7 -4.48 23.77 10.35
C LYS A 7 -3.67 24.72 9.44
N ARG A 8 -2.34 24.57 9.35
CA ARG A 8 -1.44 25.59 8.75
C ARG A 8 -0.65 25.10 7.53
N TYR A 9 -0.34 23.81 7.47
CA TYR A 9 0.32 23.15 6.34
C TYR A 9 -0.38 21.86 5.91
N GLY A 10 -1.54 21.59 6.50
CA GLY A 10 -2.34 20.40 6.26
C GLY A 10 -3.70 20.71 5.64
N LEU A 11 -4.42 19.65 5.33
CA LEU A 11 -5.73 19.67 4.70
C LEU A 11 -6.88 20.15 5.61
N GLY A 12 -6.57 20.61 6.82
CA GLY A 12 -7.53 20.94 7.87
C GLY A 12 -8.46 22.13 7.57
N ASP A 13 -8.07 23.07 6.71
CA ASP A 13 -8.94 24.22 6.34
C ASP A 13 -9.90 23.89 5.18
N ARG A 14 -9.64 22.83 4.40
CA ARG A 14 -10.53 22.36 3.31
C ARG A 14 -11.34 21.11 3.68
N LEU A 15 -10.89 20.36 4.67
CA LEU A 15 -11.67 19.34 5.38
C LEU A 15 -12.41 20.01 6.55
N GLY A 16 -13.34 20.92 6.26
CA GLY A 16 -14.21 21.47 7.29
C GLY A 16 -14.89 20.34 8.05
N GLU A 17 -14.60 20.20 9.34
CA GLU A 17 -15.24 19.25 10.26
C GLU A 17 -15.34 17.80 9.78
N PHE A 18 -14.37 17.28 9.03
CA PHE A 18 -14.28 15.82 8.88
C PHE A 18 -13.72 15.27 10.19
N SER A 19 -14.58 14.66 11.01
CA SER A 19 -14.16 13.69 12.02
C SER A 19 -13.31 12.65 11.31
N VAL A 20 -12.04 12.57 11.70
CA VAL A 20 -11.11 11.55 11.24
C VAL A 20 -10.86 10.61 12.41
N ASP A 21 -10.92 9.32 12.17
CA ASP A 21 -10.66 8.31 13.18
C ASP A 21 -9.17 8.34 13.58
N LYS A 22 -8.88 9.12 14.62
CA LYS A 22 -7.53 9.29 15.17
C LYS A 22 -6.98 7.97 15.73
N TRP A 23 -7.84 7.07 16.20
CA TRP A 23 -7.43 5.81 16.78
C TRP A 23 -6.98 4.83 15.70
N ALA A 24 -7.72 4.73 14.59
CA ALA A 24 -7.30 3.97 13.41
C ALA A 24 -5.95 4.49 12.87
N LEU A 25 -5.81 5.81 12.73
CA LEU A 25 -4.55 6.42 12.30
C LEU A 25 -3.38 6.13 13.24
N TYR A 26 -3.62 6.12 14.56
CA TYR A 26 -2.60 5.79 15.54
C TYR A 26 -2.12 4.34 15.42
N GLN A 27 -3.04 3.39 15.27
CA GLN A 27 -2.69 1.97 15.07
C GLN A 27 -1.89 1.76 13.78
N ILE A 28 -2.28 2.44 12.70
CA ILE A 28 -1.57 2.41 11.42
C ILE A 28 -0.15 2.97 11.59
N ALA A 29 0.00 4.11 12.26
CA ALA A 29 1.31 4.71 12.51
C ALA A 29 2.23 3.74 13.27
N GLN A 30 1.74 3.12 14.35
CA GLN A 30 2.51 2.12 15.10
C GLN A 30 2.93 0.93 14.24
N TYR A 31 2.09 0.51 13.29
CA TYR A 31 2.41 -0.59 12.38
C TYR A 31 3.45 -0.19 11.31
N CYS A 32 3.37 1.03 10.79
CA CYS A 32 4.35 1.59 9.86
C CYS A 32 5.73 1.75 10.49
N ASP A 33 5.78 2.13 11.77
CA ASP A 33 7.03 2.35 12.52
C ASP A 33 7.72 1.05 12.97
N GLN A 34 7.10 -0.11 12.74
CA GLN A 34 7.72 -1.40 13.08
C GLN A 34 8.98 -1.65 12.24
N MET A 35 10.10 -1.89 12.92
CA MET A 35 11.35 -2.25 12.26
C MET A 35 11.28 -3.66 11.69
N ILE A 36 11.43 -3.78 10.37
CA ILE A 36 11.46 -5.05 9.66
C ILE A 36 12.77 -5.18 8.87
N PRO A 37 13.19 -6.41 8.53
CA PRO A 37 14.33 -6.61 7.64
C PRO A 37 14.08 -5.94 6.28
N ASP A 38 15.08 -5.21 5.80
CA ASP A 38 15.07 -4.54 4.49
C ASP A 38 15.25 -5.52 3.31
N GLY A 39 15.69 -6.75 3.59
CA GLY A 39 16.03 -7.77 2.58
C GLY A 39 17.48 -7.73 2.11
N PHE A 40 18.28 -6.79 2.61
CA PHE A 40 19.68 -6.54 2.23
C PHE A 40 20.66 -6.61 3.42
N GLY A 41 20.17 -6.94 4.63
CA GLY A 41 20.99 -7.19 5.82
C GLY A 41 20.81 -6.15 6.93
N GLY A 42 20.00 -5.12 6.70
CA GLY A 42 19.64 -4.09 7.66
C GLY A 42 18.20 -4.21 8.18
N ARG A 43 17.78 -3.19 8.91
CA ARG A 43 16.40 -3.02 9.37
C ARG A 43 15.94 -1.61 9.07
N GLU A 44 14.71 -1.50 8.60
CA GLU A 44 14.05 -0.23 8.30
C GLU A 44 12.61 -0.25 8.81
N PRO A 45 11.99 0.92 9.05
CA PRO A 45 10.56 0.99 9.31
C PRO A 45 9.78 0.36 8.16
N ARG A 46 8.66 -0.31 8.47
CA ARG A 46 7.88 -1.08 7.51
C ARG A 46 7.43 -0.26 6.32
N PHE A 47 6.91 0.93 6.59
CA PHE A 47 6.49 1.88 5.57
C PHE A 47 7.02 3.27 5.92
N THR A 48 7.78 3.86 5.01
CA THR A 48 8.21 5.25 5.08
C THR A 48 7.61 6.03 3.92
N CYS A 49 7.33 7.30 4.15
CA CYS A 49 6.73 8.19 3.16
C CYS A 49 7.53 9.48 3.14
N ASN A 50 8.32 9.68 2.08
CA ASN A 50 9.10 10.88 1.85
C ASN A 50 8.58 11.55 0.58
N LEU A 51 7.75 12.57 0.75
CA LEU A 51 7.07 13.26 -0.34
C LEU A 51 7.25 14.75 -0.25
N TRP A 52 7.42 15.38 -1.41
CA TRP A 52 7.39 16.82 -1.58
C TRP A 52 6.20 17.17 -2.47
N LEU A 53 5.17 17.79 -1.88
CA LEU A 53 3.93 18.15 -2.60
C LEU A 53 4.04 19.60 -3.08
N THR A 54 4.37 19.80 -4.36
CA THR A 54 4.46 21.14 -4.98
C THR A 54 3.17 21.58 -5.66
N GLU A 55 2.37 20.62 -6.12
CA GLU A 55 1.17 20.88 -6.91
C GLU A 55 -0.09 20.82 -6.05
N GLN A 56 -1.02 21.73 -6.34
CA GLN A 56 -2.32 21.74 -5.67
C GLN A 56 -3.21 20.66 -6.28
N ARG A 57 -3.41 19.57 -5.54
CA ARG A 57 -4.31 18.45 -5.90
C ARG A 57 -5.51 18.38 -4.97
N SER A 58 -6.51 17.59 -5.35
CA SER A 58 -7.67 17.37 -4.49
C SER A 58 -7.25 16.67 -3.19
N ALA A 59 -7.92 17.03 -2.10
CA ALA A 59 -7.73 16.45 -0.78
C ALA A 59 -7.77 14.92 -0.81
N TYR A 60 -8.79 14.41 -1.48
CA TYR A 60 -9.10 13.00 -1.52
C TYR A 60 -8.06 12.22 -2.32
N ASP A 61 -7.61 12.75 -3.45
CA ASP A 61 -6.59 12.08 -4.27
C ASP A 61 -5.25 12.00 -3.51
N VAL A 62 -4.86 13.07 -2.82
CA VAL A 62 -3.63 13.07 -1.99
C VAL A 62 -3.75 12.06 -0.85
N LEU A 63 -4.91 11.99 -0.20
CA LEU A 63 -5.16 11.00 0.86
C LEU A 63 -5.12 9.57 0.30
N SER A 64 -5.75 9.31 -0.85
CA SER A 64 -5.73 8.01 -1.50
C SER A 64 -4.32 7.59 -1.88
N ASP A 65 -3.53 8.51 -2.43
CA ASP A 65 -2.12 8.27 -2.78
C ASP A 65 -1.29 7.97 -1.53
N LEU A 66 -1.49 8.71 -0.44
CA LEU A 66 -0.83 8.42 0.84
C LEU A 66 -1.23 7.04 1.38
N CYS A 67 -2.53 6.70 1.32
CA CYS A 67 -3.04 5.40 1.77
C CYS A 67 -2.47 4.24 0.97
N SER A 68 -2.16 4.44 -0.32
CA SER A 68 -1.53 3.42 -1.16
C SER A 68 -0.17 2.96 -0.64
N ILE A 69 0.59 3.84 0.02
CA ILE A 69 1.94 3.56 0.54
C ILE A 69 1.91 2.49 1.62
N PHE A 70 0.98 2.62 2.56
CA PHE A 70 0.78 1.68 3.67
C PHE A 70 -0.41 0.75 3.44
N ARG A 71 -0.85 0.59 2.19
CA ARG A 71 -1.89 -0.37 1.80
C ARG A 71 -3.17 -0.26 2.63
N ALA A 72 -3.61 0.97 2.83
CA ALA A 72 -4.90 1.23 3.43
C ALA A 72 -5.88 1.77 2.40
N ILE A 73 -7.15 1.68 2.75
CA ILE A 73 -8.25 2.27 2.00
C ILE A 73 -8.94 3.27 2.91
N PRO A 74 -9.07 4.54 2.51
CA PRO A 74 -9.91 5.49 3.20
C PRO A 74 -11.37 5.11 2.96
N VAL A 75 -12.14 4.93 4.03
CA VAL A 75 -13.56 4.56 3.98
C VAL A 75 -14.38 5.55 4.80
N TRP A 76 -15.47 6.02 4.21
CA TRP A 76 -16.46 6.83 4.91
C TRP A 76 -17.48 5.92 5.60
N ASN A 77 -17.57 5.98 6.93
CA ASN A 77 -18.51 5.14 7.69
C ASN A 77 -19.88 5.80 7.96
N GLY A 78 -20.12 6.99 7.40
CA GLY A 78 -21.33 7.79 7.61
C GLY A 78 -21.18 8.90 8.65
N THR A 79 -20.24 8.73 9.58
CA THR A 79 -19.97 9.69 10.67
C THR A 79 -18.58 10.28 10.62
N GLU A 80 -17.58 9.49 10.23
CA GLU A 80 -16.18 9.89 10.20
C GLU A 80 -15.43 9.15 9.08
N LEU A 81 -14.28 9.69 8.70
CA LEU A 81 -13.35 9.06 7.77
C LEU A 81 -12.45 8.10 8.55
N THR A 82 -12.62 6.80 8.29
CA THR A 82 -11.79 5.74 8.88
C THR A 82 -10.86 5.14 7.83
N PHE A 83 -9.82 4.44 8.29
CA PHE A 83 -8.81 3.83 7.43
C PHE A 83 -8.73 2.34 7.71
N ILE A 84 -8.95 1.52 6.69
CA ILE A 84 -8.83 0.08 6.79
C ILE A 84 -7.51 -0.31 6.15
N MET A 85 -6.61 -0.89 6.95
CA MET A 85 -5.30 -1.32 6.49
C MET A 85 -5.25 -2.82 6.24
N ASP A 86 -4.60 -3.22 5.15
CA ASP A 86 -4.27 -4.63 4.89
C ASP A 86 -3.16 -5.10 5.87
N ARG A 87 -3.58 -5.81 6.91
CA ARG A 87 -2.71 -6.41 7.91
C ARG A 87 -3.18 -7.84 8.21
N PRO A 88 -2.25 -8.77 8.51
CA PRO A 88 -2.63 -10.10 8.98
C PRO A 88 -3.53 -9.97 10.20
N SER A 89 -4.71 -10.58 10.13
CA SER A 89 -5.68 -10.64 11.22
C SER A 89 -6.21 -12.06 11.34
N ASP A 90 -6.64 -12.44 12.54
CA ASP A 90 -7.14 -13.77 12.79
C ASP A 90 -8.42 -14.01 11.98
N PRO A 91 -8.58 -15.19 11.36
CA PRO A 91 -9.78 -15.52 10.59
C PRO A 91 -11.00 -15.50 11.52
N VAL A 92 -11.89 -14.54 11.31
CA VAL A 92 -13.10 -14.34 12.14
C VAL A 92 -14.13 -15.43 11.90
N TRP A 93 -14.15 -16.04 10.71
CA TRP A 93 -15.12 -17.09 10.38
C TRP A 93 -14.53 -18.13 9.43
N THR A 94 -14.78 -19.41 9.72
CA THR A 94 -14.43 -20.52 8.82
C THR A 94 -15.67 -20.97 8.06
N TYR A 95 -15.66 -20.77 6.74
CA TYR A 95 -16.73 -21.28 5.87
C TYR A 95 -16.37 -22.68 5.38
N THR A 96 -17.25 -23.63 5.67
CA THR A 96 -17.18 -25.01 5.18
C THR A 96 -18.38 -25.28 4.28
N ASN A 97 -18.34 -26.36 3.50
CA ASN A 97 -19.46 -26.71 2.62
C ASN A 97 -20.77 -26.99 3.39
N ALA A 98 -20.66 -27.29 4.70
CA ALA A 98 -21.80 -27.47 5.59
C ALA A 98 -22.44 -26.16 6.05
N ASN A 99 -21.71 -25.04 6.00
CA ASN A 99 -22.13 -23.74 6.53
C ASN A 99 -22.52 -22.74 5.42
N VAL A 100 -22.48 -23.14 4.14
CA VAL A 100 -22.83 -22.29 3.00
C VAL A 100 -24.22 -22.63 2.51
N VAL A 101 -25.07 -21.61 2.36
CA VAL A 101 -26.42 -21.74 1.81
C VAL A 101 -26.32 -22.32 0.40
N GLY A 102 -26.88 -23.52 0.21
CA GLY A 102 -26.87 -24.22 -1.09
C GLY A 102 -25.65 -25.11 -1.34
N GLY A 103 -24.67 -25.19 -0.43
CA GLY A 103 -23.55 -26.15 -0.50
C GLY A 103 -22.71 -26.10 -1.79
N GLN A 104 -22.75 -24.99 -2.52
CA GLN A 104 -22.03 -24.80 -3.78
C GLN A 104 -21.10 -23.61 -3.68
N PHE A 105 -19.80 -23.88 -3.82
CA PHE A 105 -18.80 -22.85 -4.03
C PHE A 105 -18.63 -22.62 -5.53
N SER A 106 -18.96 -21.42 -6.01
CA SER A 106 -18.52 -20.97 -7.32
C SER A 106 -17.08 -20.49 -7.23
N ARG A 107 -16.18 -21.04 -8.05
CA ARG A 107 -14.78 -20.62 -8.14
C ARG A 107 -14.54 -19.99 -9.50
N GLN A 108 -14.04 -18.76 -9.51
CA GLN A 108 -13.56 -18.10 -10.71
C GLN A 108 -12.04 -18.07 -10.69
N TYR A 109 -11.44 -18.41 -11.83
CA TYR A 109 -10.00 -18.32 -12.02
C TYR A 109 -9.69 -17.08 -12.85
N SER A 110 -8.69 -16.32 -12.42
CA SER A 110 -8.16 -15.22 -13.20
C SER A 110 -7.48 -15.75 -14.47
N ALA A 111 -7.73 -15.08 -15.59
CA ALA A 111 -7.14 -15.41 -16.88
C ALA A 111 -5.61 -15.32 -16.81
N MET A 112 -4.93 -16.17 -17.59
CA MET A 112 -3.47 -16.25 -17.59
C MET A 112 -2.78 -14.91 -17.90
N LYS A 113 -3.37 -14.09 -18.79
CA LYS A 113 -2.86 -12.74 -19.11
C LYS A 113 -2.86 -11.78 -17.92
N ALA A 114 -3.77 -11.97 -16.95
CA ALA A 114 -3.85 -11.15 -15.74
C ALA A 114 -2.85 -11.60 -14.66
N ARG A 115 -2.16 -12.74 -14.85
CA ARG A 115 -1.14 -13.24 -13.91
C ARG A 115 0.22 -12.75 -14.34
N HIS A 116 0.64 -11.63 -13.78
CA HIS A 116 1.97 -11.07 -14.00
C HIS A 116 3.01 -11.88 -13.20
N ASN A 117 4.18 -12.09 -13.78
CA ASN A 117 5.27 -12.86 -13.18
C ASN A 117 6.58 -12.08 -13.10
N ALA A 118 6.59 -10.85 -13.60
CA ALA A 118 7.65 -9.89 -13.40
C ALA A 118 7.05 -8.52 -13.09
N ILE A 119 7.64 -7.80 -12.15
CA ILE A 119 7.20 -6.48 -11.72
C ILE A 119 8.40 -5.53 -11.73
N GLN A 120 8.23 -4.40 -12.39
CA GLN A 120 9.14 -3.25 -12.30
C GLN A 120 8.53 -2.22 -11.38
N VAL A 121 9.18 -1.97 -10.24
CA VAL A 121 8.78 -0.95 -9.28
C VAL A 121 9.67 0.26 -9.45
N GLU A 122 9.09 1.36 -9.92
CA GLU A 122 9.76 2.66 -9.97
C GLU A 122 9.67 3.35 -8.61
N TYR A 123 10.80 3.79 -8.06
CA TYR A 123 10.91 4.52 -6.80
C TYR A 123 11.97 5.63 -6.88
N LYS A 124 12.04 6.48 -5.85
CA LYS A 124 12.95 7.65 -5.78
C LYS A 124 14.16 7.34 -4.92
N ASP A 125 15.30 7.00 -5.49
CA ASP A 125 16.41 6.45 -4.71
C ASP A 125 17.13 7.51 -3.84
N ALA A 126 17.06 7.38 -2.52
CA ALA A 126 17.71 8.30 -1.59
C ALA A 126 19.26 8.23 -1.65
N GLU A 127 19.84 7.09 -2.03
CA GLU A 127 21.29 6.93 -2.18
C GLU A 127 21.80 7.49 -3.51
N ASN A 128 20.91 7.63 -4.51
CA ASN A 128 21.21 8.19 -5.81
C ASN A 128 20.50 9.54 -6.05
N ASN A 129 20.69 10.51 -5.14
CA ASN A 129 20.19 11.89 -5.28
C ASN A 129 18.67 12.03 -5.57
N TYR A 130 17.84 11.08 -5.13
CA TYR A 130 16.40 11.03 -5.41
C TYR A 130 16.06 10.95 -6.91
N GLU A 131 16.94 10.34 -7.71
CA GLU A 131 16.65 9.98 -9.09
C GLU A 131 15.62 8.84 -9.18
N ASN A 132 14.95 8.72 -10.33
CA ASN A 132 14.03 7.61 -10.56
C ASN A 132 14.85 6.34 -10.82
N THR A 133 14.65 5.34 -9.98
CA THR A 133 15.29 4.03 -10.09
C THR A 133 14.22 2.94 -10.17
N ILE A 134 14.52 1.89 -10.91
CA ILE A 134 13.61 0.77 -11.12
C ILE A 134 14.17 -0.46 -10.41
N GLU A 135 13.43 -0.98 -9.43
CA GLU A 135 13.69 -2.30 -8.87
C GLU A 135 12.91 -3.35 -9.69
N TYR A 136 13.62 -4.37 -10.18
CA TYR A 136 13.03 -5.46 -10.94
C TYR A 136 12.88 -6.70 -10.07
N ILE A 137 11.66 -7.23 -9.97
CA ILE A 137 11.33 -8.44 -9.23
C ILE A 137 10.74 -9.45 -10.22
N SER A 138 11.35 -10.63 -10.34
CA SER A 138 10.87 -11.70 -11.20
C SER A 138 10.63 -13.01 -10.46
N ASP A 139 9.63 -13.75 -10.91
CA ASP A 139 9.46 -15.17 -10.60
C ASP A 139 9.99 -15.99 -11.79
N ASP A 140 11.25 -16.38 -11.70
CA ASP A 140 11.96 -17.10 -12.76
C ASP A 140 11.33 -18.45 -13.09
N GLU A 141 10.70 -19.11 -12.11
CA GLU A 141 10.03 -20.39 -12.33
C GLU A 141 8.76 -20.21 -13.18
N GLN A 142 7.96 -19.18 -12.86
CA GLN A 142 6.77 -18.84 -13.62
C GLN A 142 7.10 -18.31 -15.02
N ILE A 143 8.17 -17.51 -15.16
CA ILE A 143 8.63 -17.00 -16.47
C ILE A 143 9.06 -18.15 -17.37
N ARG A 144 9.79 -19.15 -16.85
CA ARG A 144 10.19 -20.32 -17.63
C ARG A 144 9.00 -21.13 -18.15
N LYS A 145 7.91 -21.21 -17.38
CA LYS A 145 6.71 -21.99 -17.75
C LYS A 145 5.77 -21.24 -18.69
N PHE A 146 5.63 -19.92 -18.51
CA PHE A 146 4.54 -19.15 -19.11
C PHE A 146 4.99 -17.97 -19.97
N GLY A 147 6.31 -17.75 -20.08
CA GLY A 147 6.88 -16.57 -20.75
C GLY A 147 6.81 -15.32 -19.87
N LEU A 148 7.47 -14.24 -20.29
CA LEU A 148 7.52 -12.99 -19.52
C LEU A 148 6.18 -12.23 -19.60
N ASN A 149 5.57 -11.94 -18.44
CA ASN A 149 4.42 -11.08 -18.28
C ASN A 149 4.73 -9.97 -17.26
N LEU A 150 5.12 -8.81 -17.79
CA LEU A 150 5.63 -7.68 -17.03
C LEU A 150 4.52 -6.72 -16.60
N LYS A 151 4.53 -6.31 -15.33
CA LYS A 151 3.74 -5.18 -14.82
C LYS A 151 4.67 -4.07 -14.35
N LYS A 152 4.34 -2.82 -14.69
CA LYS A 152 5.03 -1.64 -14.17
C LYS A 152 4.18 -1.04 -13.06
N VAL A 153 4.81 -0.73 -11.94
CA VAL A 153 4.20 -0.13 -10.75
C VAL A 153 5.07 1.03 -10.32
N THR A 154 4.48 2.16 -9.98
CA THR A 154 5.19 3.30 -9.41
C THR A 154 4.91 3.35 -7.93
N ALA A 155 5.94 3.24 -7.10
CA ALA A 155 5.83 3.31 -5.66
C ALA A 155 5.86 4.78 -5.22
N PHE A 156 4.68 5.36 -5.00
CA PHE A 156 4.53 6.73 -4.57
C PHE A 156 5.20 6.98 -3.20
N GLY A 157 6.02 8.02 -3.08
CA GLY A 157 6.66 8.41 -1.81
C GLY A 157 7.68 7.41 -1.25
N CYS A 158 8.02 6.38 -2.02
CA CYS A 158 8.99 5.36 -1.64
C CYS A 158 10.39 5.81 -2.00
N THR A 159 11.28 5.87 -1.00
CA THR A 159 12.69 6.23 -1.22
C THR A 159 13.70 5.15 -0.87
N SER A 160 13.26 4.12 -0.15
CA SER A 160 14.08 2.95 0.16
C SER A 160 13.90 1.85 -0.89
N ARG A 161 15.01 1.24 -1.30
CA ARG A 161 15.03 0.06 -2.15
C ARG A 161 14.32 -1.13 -1.51
N GLY A 162 14.46 -1.33 -0.19
CA GLY A 162 13.82 -2.43 0.55
C GLY A 162 12.29 -2.34 0.51
N GLN A 163 11.76 -1.13 0.68
CA GLN A 163 10.32 -0.86 0.56
C GLN A 163 9.81 -1.07 -0.88
N ALA A 164 10.58 -0.67 -1.90
CA ALA A 164 10.23 -0.91 -3.30
C ALA A 164 10.20 -2.41 -3.63
N PHE A 165 11.20 -3.17 -3.16
CA PHE A 165 11.27 -4.61 -3.31
C PHE A 165 10.06 -5.32 -2.67
N ARG A 166 9.69 -4.93 -1.44
CA ARG A 166 8.48 -5.45 -0.79
C ARG A 166 7.22 -5.10 -1.60
N THR A 167 7.13 -3.87 -2.11
CA THR A 167 5.97 -3.44 -2.89
C THR A 167 5.77 -4.29 -4.15
N GLY A 168 6.85 -4.73 -4.80
CA GLY A 168 6.73 -5.62 -5.97
C GLY A 168 6.54 -7.10 -5.65
N LYS A 169 6.79 -7.53 -4.40
CA LYS A 169 6.60 -8.95 -4.00
C LYS A 169 5.15 -9.28 -3.63
N TRP A 170 4.37 -8.29 -3.20
CA TRP A 170 3.04 -8.47 -2.62
C TRP A 170 2.01 -7.56 -3.29
#